data_AF-A0A844GK84-F1
#
_entry.id   AF-A0A844GK84-F1
#
_cell.length_a   1.000
_cell.length_b   1.000
_cell.length_c   1.000
_cell.angle_alpha   90.00
_cell.angle_beta   90.00
_cell.angle_gamma   90.00
#
_symmetry.space_group_name_H-M   'P 1'
#
loop_
_entity.id
_entity.type
_entity.pdbx_description
1 polymer ?
#
loop_
_entity_poly.entity_id
_entity_poly.type
_entity_poly.pdbx_seq_one_letter_code
_entity_poly.pdbx_strand_id
1 'polypeptide(L)' 'MSEKVIGVYPLFNTGGICVHAIDYAEDKVLASVNGENPEWCEMAEKPQPEEDGSEMESGFLFGSFFVPFSGVIRM' A
#
# COMPACT_ATOMS: atom_id res chain seq x y z
N MET A 1 -10.52 11.98 14.07
CA MET A 1 -9.39 11.29 14.72
C MET A 1 -8.33 11.15 13.64
N SER A 2 -7.15 11.73 13.80
CA SER A 2 -6.10 11.59 12.79
C SER A 2 -5.59 10.16 12.86
N GLU A 3 -5.94 9.34 11.88
CA GLU A 3 -5.49 7.96 11.80
C GLU A 3 -3.98 7.94 11.65
N LYS A 4 -3.29 7.35 12.64
CA LYS A 4 -1.83 7.30 12.68
C LYS A 4 -1.31 6.60 11.42
N VAL A 5 -0.50 7.30 10.63
CA VAL A 5 0.18 6.73 9.47
C VAL A 5 1.33 5.86 9.96
N ILE A 6 1.35 4.60 9.53
CA ILE A 6 2.39 3.60 9.85
C ILE A 6 3.41 3.44 8.71
N GLY A 7 3.08 3.94 7.52
CA GLY A 7 4.01 4.00 6.40
C GLY A 7 3.46 4.82 5.24
N VAL A 8 4.35 5.24 4.35
CA VAL A 8 3.99 6.02 3.16
C VAL A 8 4.66 5.44 1.94
N TYR A 9 3.88 5.18 0.90
CA TYR A 9 4.37 4.87 -0.43
C TYR A 9 4.42 6.15 -1.27
N PRO A 10 5.61 6.64 -1.66
CA PRO A 10 5.74 7.84 -2.47
C PRO A 10 5.25 7.57 -3.91
N LEU A 11 4.21 8.29 -4.36
CA LEU A 11 3.71 8.19 -5.74
C LEU A 11 4.40 9.21 -6.64
N PHE A 12 4.46 10.47 -6.18
CA PHE A 12 5.05 11.62 -6.89
C PHE A 12 5.60 12.65 -5.88
N ASN A 13 6.31 13.68 -6.36
CA ASN A 13 6.96 14.70 -5.50
C ASN A 13 6.04 15.38 -4.46
N THR A 14 4.73 15.41 -4.69
CA THR A 14 3.75 16.10 -3.83
C THR A 14 2.69 15.15 -3.27
N GLY A 15 2.76 13.85 -3.55
CA GLY A 15 1.69 12.92 -3.23
C GLY A 15 2.16 11.51 -2.91
N GLY A 16 1.58 10.93 -1.87
CA GLY A 16 1.86 9.56 -1.44
C GLY A 16 0.62 8.84 -0.97
N ILE A 17 0.68 7.51 -1.01
CA ILE A 17 -0.32 6.65 -0.39
C ILE A 17 0.12 6.41 1.05
N CYS A 18 -0.66 6.93 1.99
CA CYS A 18 -0.45 6.73 3.41
C CYS A 18 -1.11 5.42 3.82
N VAL A 19 -0.37 4.54 4.48
CA VAL A 19 -0.88 3.32 5.10
C VAL A 19 -1.12 3.61 6.58
N HIS A 20 -2.34 3.36 7.04
CA HIS A 20 -2.79 3.63 8.41
C HIS A 20 -2.87 2.35 9.25
N ALA A 21 -3.31 1.24 8.64
CA ALA A 21 -3.43 -0.05 9.30
C ALA A 21 -3.33 -1.19 8.28
N ILE A 22 -2.94 -2.36 8.78
CA ILE A 22 -2.87 -3.60 8.01
C ILE A 22 -3.62 -4.64 8.82
N ASP A 23 -4.72 -5.15 8.28
CA ASP A 23 -5.52 -6.22 8.85
C ASP A 23 -5.17 -7.54 8.14
N TYR A 24 -4.37 -8.36 8.81
CA TYR A 24 -3.97 -9.69 8.31
C TYR A 24 -5.05 -10.76 8.46
N ALA A 25 -6.16 -10.49 9.17
CA ALA A 25 -7.26 -11.44 9.30
C ALA A 25 -8.24 -11.32 8.13
N GLU A 26 -8.43 -10.11 7.61
CA GLU A 26 -9.27 -9.84 6.44
C GLU A 26 -8.47 -9.61 5.14
N ASP A 27 -7.14 -9.71 5.17
CA ASP A 27 -6.24 -9.40 4.05
C ASP A 27 -6.54 -8.00 3.46
N LYS A 28 -6.69 -6.99 4.34
CA LYS A 28 -6.98 -5.61 3.94
C LYS A 28 -5.98 -4.61 4.52
N VAL A 29 -5.75 -3.53 3.79
CA VAL A 29 -4.89 -2.41 4.17
C VAL A 29 -5.72 -1.15 4.19
N LEU A 30 -5.70 -0.42 5.30
CA LEU A 30 -6.31 0.90 5.39
C LEU A 30 -5.33 1.92 4.82
N ALA A 31 -5.66 2.47 3.66
CA ALA A 31 -4.80 3.38 2.92
C ALA A 31 -5.54 4.65 2.53
N SER A 32 -4.81 5.74 2.31
CA SER A 32 -5.38 7.01 1.85
C SER A 32 -4.41 7.74 0.94
N VAL A 33 -4.94 8.67 0.14
CA VAL A 33 -4.09 9.63 -0.58
C VAL A 33 -3.80 10.79 0.36
N ASN A 34 -2.51 11.05 0.64
CA ASN A 34 -2.06 12.16 1.48
C ASN A 34 -2.63 12.20 2.91
N GLY A 35 -3.14 11.08 3.43
CA GLY A 35 -3.77 11.04 4.76
C GLY A 35 -5.26 11.41 4.74
N GLU A 36 -5.85 11.64 3.57
CA GLU A 36 -7.24 12.08 3.44
C GLU A 36 -8.17 10.94 3.03
N ASN A 37 -9.28 10.81 3.73
CA ASN A 37 -10.39 9.91 3.39
C ASN A 37 -9.98 8.43 3.22
N PRO A 38 -9.42 7.80 4.27
CA PRO A 38 -8.90 6.45 4.19
C PRO A 38 -9.95 5.40 3.80
N GLU A 39 -9.51 4.44 3.01
CA GLU A 39 -10.29 3.35 2.46
C GLU A 39 -9.60 2.00 2.70
N TRP A 40 -10.41 0.96 2.87
CA TRP A 40 -9.91 -0.41 2.99
C TRP A 40 -9.65 -0.98 1.61
N CYS A 41 -8.38 -1.24 1.33
CA CYS A 41 -7.89 -1.84 0.11
C CYS A 41 -7.60 -3.32 0.31
N GLU A 42 -7.87 -4.15 -0.69
CA GLU A 42 -7.55 -5.58 -0.64
C GLU A 42 -6.04 -5.79 -0.81
N MET A 43 -5.46 -6.67 0.02
CA MET A 43 -4.11 -7.18 -0.19
C MET A 43 -4.09 -8.05 -1.45
N ALA A 44 -2.98 -7.98 -2.15
CA ALA A 44 -2.77 -8.74 -3.36
C ALA A 44 -1.29 -9.11 -3.48
N GLU A 45 -1.03 -10.17 -4.21
CA GLU A 45 0.30 -10.59 -4.60
C GLU A 45 0.41 -10.46 -6.12
N LYS A 46 1.46 -9.79 -6.60
CA LYS A 46 1.73 -9.67 -8.04
C LYS A 46 3.18 -10.03 -8.33
N PRO A 47 3.46 -10.66 -9.49
CA PRO A 47 4.83 -10.94 -9.89
C PRO A 47 5.61 -9.63 -10.05
N GLN A 48 6.85 -9.60 -9.56
CA GLN A 48 7.72 -8.45 -9.73
C GLN A 48 8.02 -8.22 -11.22
N PRO A 49 8.07 -6.96 -11.68
CA PRO A 49 8.30 -6.63 -13.08
C PRO A 49 9.74 -6.89 -13.55
N GLU A 50 10.70 -7.03 -12.64
CA GLU A 50 12.12 -7.23 -12.96
C GLU A 50 12.61 -8.54 -12.33
N GLU A 51 13.34 -9.34 -13.13
CA GLU A 51 13.86 -10.70 -12.86
C GLU A 51 12.83 -11.85 -12.92
N ASP A 52 12.66 -12.40 -14.14
CA ASP A 52 12.03 -13.70 -14.45
C ASP A 52 10.55 -13.90 -14.04
N GLY A 53 9.91 -12.93 -13.37
CA GLY A 53 8.52 -12.99 -12.93
C GLY A 53 8.22 -14.13 -11.95
N SER A 54 9.27 -14.76 -11.39
CA SER A 54 9.15 -15.90 -10.48
C SER A 54 8.95 -15.46 -9.03
N GLU A 55 9.43 -14.26 -8.66
CA GLU A 55 9.24 -13.68 -7.34
C GLU A 55 7.91 -12.91 -7.28
N MET A 56 7.01 -13.39 -6.41
CA MET A 56 5.77 -12.70 -6.09
C MET A 56 6.05 -11.66 -5.01
N GLU A 57 5.60 -10.44 -5.25
CA GLU A 57 5.67 -9.35 -4.29
C GLU A 57 4.29 -9.11 -3.68
N SER A 58 4.24 -9.10 -2.35
CA SER A 58 3.04 -8.79 -1.60
C SER A 58 2.83 -7.28 -1.51
N GLY A 59 1.58 -6.87 -1.63
CA GLY A 59 1.17 -5.47 -1.59
C GLY A 59 -0.34 -5.36 -1.42
N PHE A 60 -0.88 -4.24 -1.87
CA PHE A 60 -2.33 -4.02 -1.89
C PHE A 60 -2.76 -3.24 -3.12
N LEU A 61 -4.04 -3.37 -3.48
CA LEU A 61 -4.64 -2.67 -4.62
C LEU A 61 -5.34 -1.40 -4.13
N PHE A 62 -4.75 -0.25 -4.41
CA PHE A 62 -5.39 1.05 -4.21
C PHE A 62 -6.11 1.46 -5.51
N GLY A 63 -7.41 1.21 -5.59
CA GLY A 63 -8.18 1.32 -6.82
C GLY A 63 -7.66 0.34 -7.89
N SER A 64 -7.03 0.85 -8.95
CA SER A 64 -6.39 0.02 -9.99
C SER A 64 -4.87 -0.06 -9.86
N PHE A 65 -4.29 0.67 -8.92
CA PHE A 65 -2.84 0.76 -8.73
C PHE A 65 -2.36 -0.27 -7.71
N PHE A 66 -1.31 -1.02 -8.04
CA PHE A 66 -0.69 -1.96 -7.11
C PHE A 66 0.41 -1.26 -6.32
N VAL A 67 0.27 -1.26 -5.00
CA VAL A 67 1.24 -0.69 -4.06
C VAL A 67 2.00 -1.84 -3.39
N PRO A 68 3.27 -2.06 -3.73
CA PRO A 68 4.06 -3.10 -3.08
C PRO A 68 4.45 -2.68 -1.67
N PHE A 69 4.41 -3.62 -0.71
CA PHE A 69 4.82 -3.33 0.66
C PHE A 69 6.30 -2.98 0.78
N SER A 70 7.13 -3.49 -0.13
CA SER A 70 8.57 -3.18 -0.22
C SER A 70 8.84 -1.69 -0.46
N GLY A 71 7.96 -1.00 -1.19
CA GLY A 71 8.07 0.43 -1.47
C GLY A 71 7.44 1.32 -0.38
N VAL A 72 6.75 0.74 0.61
CA VAL A 72 6.15 1.50 1.71
C VAL A 72 7.24 1.85 2.71
N ILE A 73 7.56 3.14 2.82
CA ILE A 73 8.52 3.66 3.81
C ILE A 73 7.82 3.71 5.16
N ARG A 74 8.22 2.85 6.09
CA ARG A 74 7.67 2.81 7.46
C ARG A 74 8.08 4.05 8.27
N MET A 75 7.14 4.58 9.07
CA MET A 75 7.36 5.69 10.00
C MET A 75 7.55 5.25 11.44
#